data_AF-B4QVB3-F1
#
_entry.id   AF-B4QVB3-F1
#
_cell.length_a   1.000
_cell.length_b   1.000
_cell.length_c   1.000
_cell.angle_alpha   90.00
_cell.angle_beta   90.00
_cell.angle_gamma   90.00
#
_symmetry.space_group_name_H-M   'P 1'
#
loop_
_entity.id
_entity.type
_entity.pdbx_description
1 polymer ?
#
loop_
_entity_poly.entity_id
_entity_poly.type
_entity_poly.pdbx_seq_one_letter_code
_entity_poly.pdbx_strand_id
1 'polypeptide(L)'
;MSTLDAKKIEEAEALIGQTDSAANEYAKAGMYFKAATAYRVAKSFDKSKDCFLKAIDCYENNKSWFHAAKSYEQIILLAKETDKLSEVEEYANKACCLYQQHGSPEAAAAAMDKAAKMTESKHPDLALGFYKRALAVVLIGDSTHQASEFASKVSRILVRLKKYEEATKALKKEISLNLQTKSYGQVGRLVVALILVQLTLEDYVDAKKTFKK
;
A
#
# COMPACT_ATOMS: atom_id res chain seq x y z
N MET A 1 18.83 -28.29 2.70
CA MET A 1 17.45 -28.13 3.24
C MET A 1 17.52 -28.53 4.70
N SER A 2 17.11 -27.66 5.64
CA SER A 2 17.16 -28.00 7.07
C SER A 2 16.02 -28.95 7.44
N THR A 3 16.17 -29.70 8.54
CA THR A 3 15.10 -30.59 9.06
C THR A 3 13.81 -29.83 9.36
N LEU A 4 13.94 -28.55 9.72
CA LEU A 4 12.81 -27.65 9.94
C LEU A 4 12.08 -27.30 8.63
N ASP A 5 12.82 -27.03 7.55
CA ASP A 5 12.23 -26.72 6.23
C ASP A 5 11.43 -27.91 5.68
N ALA A 6 11.98 -29.12 5.81
CA ALA A 6 11.31 -30.35 5.37
C ALA A 6 10.00 -30.58 6.13
N LYS A 7 10.02 -30.43 7.46
CA LYS A 7 8.81 -30.55 8.30
C LYS A 7 7.73 -29.52 7.91
N LYS A 8 8.13 -28.29 7.56
CA LYS A 8 7.21 -27.24 7.12
C LYS A 8 6.62 -27.50 5.75
N ILE A 9 7.37 -28.13 4.84
CA ILE A 9 6.86 -28.57 3.54
C ILE A 9 5.84 -29.70 3.73
N GLU A 10 6.15 -30.71 4.54
CA GLU A 10 5.22 -31.81 4.84
C GLU A 10 3.93 -31.29 5.50
N GLU A 11 4.03 -30.35 6.43
CA GLU A 11 2.86 -29.68 7.05
C GLU A 11 2.00 -28.98 5.99
N ALA A 12 2.61 -28.28 5.04
CA ALA A 12 1.91 -27.61 3.96
C ALA A 12 1.23 -28.59 3.01
N GLU A 13 1.90 -29.68 2.64
CA GLU A 13 1.37 -30.72 1.75
C GLU A 13 0.20 -31.47 2.40
N ALA A 14 0.29 -31.77 3.71
CA ALA A 14 -0.80 -32.37 4.46
C ALA A 14 -2.04 -31.47 4.52
N LEU A 15 -1.85 -30.15 4.73
CA LEU A 15 -2.93 -29.17 4.71
C LEU A 15 -3.61 -29.10 3.34
N ILE A 16 -2.83 -29.17 2.25
CA ILE A 16 -3.36 -29.17 0.88
C ILE A 16 -4.11 -30.47 0.58
N GLY A 17 -3.61 -31.63 1.02
CA GLY A 17 -4.29 -32.91 0.83
C GLY A 17 -5.67 -32.98 1.50
N GLN A 18 -5.92 -32.13 2.51
CA GLN A 18 -7.20 -32.07 3.20
C GLN A 18 -8.17 -31.03 2.61
N THR A 19 -7.78 -30.24 1.60
CA THR A 19 -8.63 -29.13 1.09
C THR A 19 -9.94 -29.60 0.45
N ASP A 20 -9.97 -30.81 -0.11
CA ASP A 20 -11.19 -31.38 -0.72
C ASP A 20 -12.20 -31.85 0.33
N SER A 21 -11.75 -32.06 1.57
CA SER A 21 -12.60 -32.39 2.72
C SER A 21 -13.09 -31.16 3.50
N ALA A 22 -12.78 -29.95 3.04
CA ALA A 22 -13.15 -28.73 3.72
C ALA A 22 -14.68 -28.54 3.74
N ALA A 23 -15.21 -28.09 4.88
CA ALA A 23 -16.66 -27.93 5.08
C ALA A 23 -17.28 -26.85 4.17
N ASN A 24 -16.51 -25.83 3.79
CA ASN A 24 -16.91 -24.78 2.87
C ASN A 24 -15.69 -24.07 2.27
N GLU A 25 -15.93 -23.18 1.30
CA GLU A 25 -14.89 -22.38 0.62
C GLU A 25 -14.06 -21.54 1.60
N TYR A 26 -14.66 -21.01 2.68
CA TYR A 26 -13.92 -20.24 3.67
C TYR A 26 -12.91 -21.09 4.47
N ALA A 27 -13.32 -22.28 4.89
CA ALA A 27 -12.45 -23.24 5.56
C ALA A 27 -11.32 -23.68 4.63
N LYS A 28 -11.65 -23.96 3.36
CA LYS A 28 -10.69 -24.29 2.31
C LYS A 28 -9.65 -23.18 2.12
N ALA A 29 -10.09 -21.93 2.05
CA ALA A 29 -9.21 -20.76 1.97
C ALA A 29 -8.25 -20.69 3.15
N GLY A 30 -8.75 -20.90 4.37
CA GLY A 30 -7.92 -20.91 5.58
C GLY A 30 -6.85 -22.01 5.58
N MET A 31 -7.12 -23.16 4.98
CA MET A 31 -6.15 -24.24 4.83
C MET A 31 -5.06 -23.87 3.82
N TYR A 32 -5.43 -23.31 2.66
CA TYR A 32 -4.47 -22.79 1.70
C TYR A 32 -3.61 -21.66 2.28
N PHE A 33 -4.18 -20.75 3.07
CA PHE A 33 -3.44 -19.67 3.71
C PHE A 33 -2.40 -20.20 4.71
N LYS A 34 -2.77 -21.20 5.52
CA LYS A 34 -1.84 -21.86 6.45
C LYS A 34 -0.72 -22.60 5.70
N ALA A 35 -1.06 -23.35 4.65
CA ALA A 35 -0.08 -24.03 3.81
C ALA A 35 0.88 -23.04 3.14
N ALA A 36 0.36 -21.91 2.62
CA ALA A 36 1.17 -20.84 2.04
C ALA A 36 2.17 -20.28 3.05
N THR A 37 1.73 -20.05 4.30
CA THR A 37 2.59 -19.55 5.38
C THR A 37 3.68 -20.57 5.73
N ALA A 38 3.36 -21.86 5.78
CA ALA A 38 4.34 -22.92 6.02
C ALA A 38 5.39 -23.00 4.89
N TYR A 39 4.96 -22.93 3.62
CA TYR A 39 5.88 -22.87 2.48
C TYR A 39 6.80 -21.65 2.50
N ARG A 40 6.29 -20.49 2.90
CA ARG A 40 7.10 -19.28 3.05
C ARG A 40 8.21 -19.48 4.09
N VAL A 41 7.88 -20.06 5.25
CA VAL A 41 8.87 -20.37 6.30
C VAL A 41 9.96 -21.33 5.77
N ALA A 42 9.56 -22.32 4.98
CA ALA A 42 10.48 -23.25 4.31
C ALA A 42 11.22 -22.64 3.09
N LYS A 43 11.06 -21.34 2.82
CA LYS A 43 11.64 -20.60 1.67
C LYS A 43 11.22 -21.13 0.30
N SER A 44 10.12 -21.89 0.24
CA SER A 44 9.51 -22.35 -1.01
C SER A 44 8.54 -21.30 -1.54
N PHE A 45 9.07 -20.16 -1.99
CA PHE A 45 8.28 -18.96 -2.28
C PHE A 45 7.27 -19.12 -3.41
N ASP A 46 7.60 -19.86 -4.48
CA ASP A 46 6.66 -20.06 -5.59
C ASP A 46 5.45 -20.89 -5.15
N LYS A 47 5.66 -22.01 -4.43
CA LYS A 47 4.57 -22.79 -3.82
C LYS A 47 3.75 -21.96 -2.83
N SER A 48 4.41 -21.11 -2.05
CA SER A 48 3.73 -20.20 -1.11
C SER A 48 2.79 -19.24 -1.83
N LYS A 49 3.27 -18.61 -2.91
CA LYS A 49 2.48 -17.70 -3.73
C LYS A 49 1.28 -18.40 -4.35
N ASP A 50 1.47 -19.59 -4.94
CA ASP A 50 0.37 -20.38 -5.53
C ASP A 50 -0.72 -20.71 -4.50
N CYS A 51 -0.32 -21.09 -3.28
CA CYS A 51 -1.28 -21.33 -2.20
C CYS A 51 -2.00 -20.05 -1.76
N PHE A 52 -1.33 -18.90 -1.69
CA PHE A 52 -2.02 -17.64 -1.40
C PHE A 52 -3.03 -17.27 -2.50
N LEU A 53 -2.70 -17.48 -3.78
CA LEU A 53 -3.63 -17.25 -4.89
C LEU A 53 -4.87 -18.15 -4.79
N LYS A 54 -4.69 -19.44 -4.50
CA LYS A 54 -5.82 -20.36 -4.24
C LYS A 54 -6.65 -19.94 -3.03
N ALA A 55 -6.02 -19.44 -1.97
CA ALA A 55 -6.73 -18.92 -0.80
C ALA A 55 -7.58 -17.69 -1.17
N ILE A 56 -7.04 -16.79 -1.99
CA ILE A 56 -7.75 -15.61 -2.49
C ILE A 56 -8.99 -16.03 -3.28
N ASP A 57 -8.85 -16.94 -4.24
CA ASP A 57 -9.98 -17.40 -5.05
C ASP A 57 -11.12 -17.96 -4.18
N CYS A 58 -10.79 -18.79 -3.19
CA CYS A 58 -11.76 -19.31 -2.23
C CYS A 58 -12.37 -18.20 -1.35
N TYR A 59 -11.58 -17.25 -0.86
CA TYR A 59 -12.10 -16.12 -0.08
C TYR A 59 -13.02 -15.23 -0.90
N GLU A 60 -12.69 -14.94 -2.17
CA GLU A 60 -13.51 -14.15 -3.08
C GLU A 60 -14.82 -14.85 -3.43
N ASN A 61 -14.78 -16.16 -3.71
CA ASN A 61 -15.99 -16.98 -3.93
C ASN A 61 -16.93 -16.96 -2.71
N ASN A 62 -16.35 -16.92 -1.51
CA ASN A 62 -17.09 -16.79 -0.25
C ASN A 62 -17.41 -15.31 0.12
N LYS A 63 -17.12 -14.34 -0.75
CA LYS A 63 -17.30 -12.90 -0.51
C LYS A 63 -16.59 -12.37 0.74
N SER A 64 -15.51 -13.02 1.16
CA SER A 64 -14.67 -12.61 2.29
C SER A 64 -13.56 -11.67 1.84
N TRP A 65 -13.95 -10.48 1.37
CA TRP A 65 -13.06 -9.51 0.72
C TRP A 65 -11.86 -9.10 1.59
N PHE A 66 -12.07 -8.96 2.90
CA PHE A 66 -10.99 -8.60 3.82
C PHE A 66 -9.90 -9.67 3.89
N HIS A 67 -10.26 -10.94 3.95
CA HIS A 67 -9.30 -12.05 4.03
C HIS A 67 -8.60 -12.29 2.68
N ALA A 68 -9.31 -12.09 1.57
CA ALA A 68 -8.70 -12.06 0.23
C ALA A 68 -7.65 -10.93 0.13
N ALA A 69 -7.99 -9.70 0.56
CA ALA A 69 -7.05 -8.58 0.57
C ALA A 69 -5.82 -8.85 1.47
N LYS A 70 -6.02 -9.43 2.65
CA LYS A 70 -4.93 -9.85 3.54
C LYS A 70 -4.01 -10.89 2.90
N SER A 71 -4.55 -11.78 2.08
CA SER A 71 -3.77 -12.79 1.35
C SER A 71 -2.93 -12.14 0.24
N TYR A 72 -3.46 -11.16 -0.48
CA TYR A 72 -2.65 -10.33 -1.41
C TYR A 72 -1.52 -9.59 -0.69
N GLU A 73 -1.75 -9.06 0.52
CA GLU A 73 -0.68 -8.45 1.31
C GLU A 73 0.45 -9.42 1.68
N GLN A 74 0.16 -10.72 1.82
CA GLN A 74 1.20 -11.74 2.02
C GLN A 74 2.02 -11.97 0.74
N ILE A 75 1.37 -11.99 -0.42
CA ILE A 75 2.07 -12.09 -1.71
C ILE A 75 2.98 -10.87 -1.93
N ILE A 76 2.54 -9.67 -1.58
CA ILE A 76 3.36 -8.45 -1.65
C ILE A 76 4.62 -8.59 -0.77
N LEU A 77 4.49 -9.19 0.42
CA LEU A 77 5.63 -9.44 1.30
C LEU A 77 6.60 -10.48 0.71
N LEU A 78 6.08 -11.53 0.07
CA LEU A 78 6.89 -12.49 -0.68
C LEU A 78 7.65 -11.85 -1.86
N ALA A 79 6.98 -10.95 -2.60
CA ALA A 79 7.60 -10.22 -3.71
C ALA A 79 8.80 -9.39 -3.23
N LYS A 80 8.75 -8.86 -2.01
CA LYS A 80 9.89 -8.19 -1.37
C LYS A 80 11.03 -9.14 -1.03
N GLU A 81 10.72 -10.30 -0.45
CA GLU A 81 11.70 -11.32 -0.06
C GLU A 81 12.42 -11.92 -1.29
N THR A 82 11.79 -11.89 -2.47
CA THR A 82 12.31 -12.42 -3.74
C THR A 82 12.80 -11.35 -4.73
N ASP A 83 12.81 -10.08 -4.33
CA ASP A 83 13.12 -8.89 -5.14
C ASP A 83 12.30 -8.76 -6.45
N LYS A 84 11.11 -9.37 -6.51
CA LYS A 84 10.16 -9.30 -7.62
C LYS A 84 9.22 -8.09 -7.49
N LEU A 85 9.78 -6.89 -7.38
CA LEU A 85 9.00 -5.67 -7.10
C LEU A 85 8.01 -5.28 -8.21
N SER A 86 8.17 -5.81 -9.43
CA SER A 86 7.26 -5.60 -10.55
C SER A 86 5.82 -6.06 -10.26
N GLU A 87 5.64 -7.03 -9.37
CA GLU A 87 4.32 -7.58 -9.03
C GLU A 87 3.60 -6.81 -7.91
N VAL A 88 4.34 -5.95 -7.18
CA VAL A 88 3.80 -5.23 -6.02
C VAL A 88 2.66 -4.31 -6.43
N GLU A 89 2.78 -3.65 -7.59
CA GLU A 89 1.74 -2.75 -8.10
C GLU A 89 0.42 -3.45 -8.34
N GLU A 90 0.45 -4.59 -9.03
CA GLU A 90 -0.74 -5.36 -9.35
C GLU A 90 -1.45 -5.81 -8.06
N TYR A 91 -0.73 -6.49 -7.17
CA TYR A 91 -1.33 -7.07 -5.97
C TYR A 91 -1.73 -6.02 -4.93
N ALA A 92 -0.99 -4.90 -4.80
CA ALA A 92 -1.40 -3.80 -3.94
C ALA A 92 -2.72 -3.19 -4.40
N ASN A 93 -2.87 -2.96 -5.71
CA ASN A 93 -4.12 -2.43 -6.26
C ASN A 93 -5.30 -3.37 -6.04
N LYS A 94 -5.12 -4.69 -6.24
CA LYS A 94 -6.16 -5.68 -5.94
C LYS A 94 -6.54 -5.68 -4.45
N ALA A 95 -5.57 -5.70 -3.55
CA ALA A 95 -5.82 -5.62 -2.10
C ALA A 95 -6.60 -4.36 -1.71
N CYS A 96 -6.21 -3.20 -2.26
CA CYS A 96 -6.90 -1.93 -2.03
C CYS A 96 -8.35 -1.97 -2.51
N CYS A 97 -8.61 -2.47 -3.72
CA CYS A 97 -9.97 -2.61 -4.25
C CYS A 97 -10.84 -3.50 -3.35
N LEU A 98 -10.31 -4.63 -2.88
CA LEU A 98 -11.02 -5.54 -1.99
C LEU A 98 -11.31 -4.93 -0.62
N TYR A 99 -10.35 -4.19 -0.04
CA TYR A 99 -10.59 -3.45 1.21
C TYR A 99 -11.66 -2.36 1.04
N GLN A 100 -11.70 -1.68 -0.11
CA GLN A 100 -12.77 -0.72 -0.42
C GLN A 100 -14.12 -1.42 -0.59
N GLN A 101 -14.18 -2.57 -1.27
CA GLN A 101 -15.40 -3.38 -1.41
C GLN A 101 -15.90 -3.92 -0.06
N HIS A 102 -14.99 -4.23 0.87
CA HIS A 102 -15.33 -4.56 2.25
C HIS A 102 -15.87 -3.36 3.05
N GLY A 103 -15.64 -2.13 2.57
CA GLY A 103 -15.99 -0.91 3.30
C GLY A 103 -14.95 -0.46 4.32
N SER A 104 -13.68 -0.81 4.14
CA SER A 104 -12.57 -0.34 4.99
C SER A 104 -11.58 0.52 4.20
N PRO A 105 -11.85 1.83 4.02
CA PRO A 105 -10.91 2.74 3.37
C PRO A 105 -9.59 2.87 4.14
N GLU A 106 -9.59 2.71 5.47
CA GLU A 106 -8.37 2.74 6.28
C GLU A 106 -7.45 1.56 5.95
N ALA A 107 -7.99 0.34 5.83
CA ALA A 107 -7.21 -0.83 5.47
C ALA A 107 -6.67 -0.73 4.03
N ALA A 108 -7.48 -0.19 3.10
CA ALA A 108 -7.07 0.08 1.73
C ALA A 108 -5.90 1.08 1.67
N ALA A 109 -5.98 2.19 2.41
CA ALA A 109 -4.92 3.19 2.49
C ALA A 109 -3.66 2.65 3.17
N ALA A 110 -3.80 1.85 4.23
CA ALA A 110 -2.68 1.21 4.91
C ALA A 110 -1.94 0.20 4.01
N ALA A 111 -2.67 -0.56 3.19
CA ALA A 111 -2.07 -1.48 2.21
C ALA A 111 -1.23 -0.71 1.17
N MET A 112 -1.76 0.41 0.67
CA MET A 112 -1.05 1.32 -0.23
C MET A 112 0.19 1.94 0.43
N ASP A 113 0.07 2.41 1.67
CA ASP A 113 1.20 2.97 2.43
C ASP A 113 2.34 1.96 2.60
N LYS A 114 1.99 0.70 2.89
CA LYS A 114 2.95 -0.39 3.03
C LYS A 114 3.65 -0.69 1.69
N ALA A 115 2.89 -0.79 0.60
CA ALA A 115 3.45 -0.98 -0.75
C ALA A 115 4.38 0.18 -1.17
N ALA A 116 4.00 1.41 -0.84
CA ALA A 116 4.83 2.59 -1.07
C ALA A 116 6.16 2.52 -0.30
N LYS A 117 6.12 2.29 1.02
CA LYS A 117 7.33 2.16 1.86
C LYS A 117 8.27 1.06 1.37
N MET A 118 7.71 -0.03 0.83
CA MET A 118 8.50 -1.15 0.30
C MET A 118 9.23 -0.83 -1.00
N THR A 119 8.66 0.04 -1.83
CA THR A 119 9.18 0.36 -3.16
C THR A 119 9.94 1.68 -3.20
N GLU A 120 9.72 2.57 -2.23
CA GLU A 120 10.21 3.96 -2.25
C GLU A 120 11.73 4.11 -2.43
N SER A 121 12.53 3.21 -1.84
CA SER A 121 13.99 3.30 -1.92
C SER A 121 14.55 2.98 -3.31
N LYS A 122 13.95 2.03 -4.02
CA LYS A 122 14.40 1.60 -5.36
C LYS A 122 13.59 2.25 -6.50
N HIS A 123 12.30 2.48 -6.27
CA HIS A 123 11.32 2.96 -7.25
C HIS A 123 10.45 4.08 -6.64
N PRO A 124 11.01 5.27 -6.40
CA PRO A 124 10.27 6.38 -5.81
C PRO A 124 9.07 6.85 -6.65
N ASP A 125 9.11 6.72 -7.98
CA ASP A 125 7.96 7.02 -8.84
C ASP A 125 6.77 6.08 -8.60
N LEU A 126 7.05 4.80 -8.39
CA LEU A 126 6.01 3.81 -8.07
C LEU A 126 5.41 4.07 -6.68
N ALA A 127 6.25 4.37 -5.68
CA ALA A 127 5.81 4.75 -4.35
C ALA A 127 4.92 6.01 -4.36
N LEU A 128 5.23 6.98 -5.21
CA LEU A 128 4.37 8.16 -5.42
C LEU A 128 2.98 7.75 -5.91
N GLY A 129 2.88 6.79 -6.84
CA GLY A 129 1.61 6.25 -7.32
C GLY A 129 0.76 5.67 -6.17
N PHE A 130 1.38 4.86 -5.31
CA PHE A 130 0.72 4.29 -4.14
C PHE A 130 0.28 5.36 -3.13
N TYR A 131 1.13 6.34 -2.79
CA TYR A 131 0.74 7.43 -1.89
C TYR A 131 -0.39 8.30 -2.45
N LYS A 132 -0.38 8.59 -3.76
CA LYS A 132 -1.49 9.29 -4.43
C LYS A 132 -2.79 8.49 -4.34
N ARG A 133 -2.73 7.16 -4.51
CA ARG A 133 -3.90 6.29 -4.37
C ARG A 133 -4.41 6.20 -2.94
N ALA A 134 -3.51 6.05 -1.95
CA ALA A 134 -3.87 6.11 -0.53
C ALA A 134 -4.59 7.42 -0.18
N LEU A 135 -4.05 8.56 -0.64
CA LEU A 135 -4.66 9.88 -0.46
C LEU A 135 -6.07 9.95 -1.07
N ALA A 136 -6.25 9.41 -2.28
CA ALA A 136 -7.57 9.39 -2.92
C ALA A 136 -8.59 8.56 -2.13
N VAL A 137 -8.18 7.40 -1.61
CA VAL A 137 -9.04 6.52 -0.80
C VAL A 137 -9.50 7.22 0.49
N VAL A 138 -8.58 7.83 1.25
CA VAL A 138 -8.92 8.46 2.53
C VAL A 138 -9.73 9.74 2.38
N LEU A 139 -9.59 10.45 1.26
CA LEU A 139 -10.43 11.61 0.95
C LEU A 139 -11.88 11.21 0.67
N ILE A 140 -12.10 10.04 0.05
CA ILE A 140 -13.45 9.50 -0.15
C ILE A 140 -14.05 9.05 1.20
N GLY A 141 -13.23 8.49 2.09
CA GLY A 141 -13.65 8.09 3.43
C GLY A 141 -13.76 9.23 4.46
N ASP A 142 -13.68 10.49 4.03
CA ASP A 142 -13.80 11.71 4.85
C ASP A 142 -12.83 11.77 6.07
N SER A 143 -11.65 11.15 5.94
CA SER A 143 -10.63 11.16 7.00
C SER A 143 -9.60 12.26 6.77
N THR A 144 -9.92 13.49 7.17
CA THR A 144 -9.05 14.67 6.94
C THR A 144 -7.66 14.53 7.57
N HIS A 145 -7.55 13.86 8.72
CA HIS A 145 -6.27 13.62 9.38
C HIS A 145 -5.38 12.64 8.59
N GLN A 146 -5.94 11.53 8.09
CA GLN A 146 -5.16 10.61 7.25
C GLN A 146 -4.83 11.26 5.90
N ALA A 147 -5.76 12.06 5.37
CA ALA A 147 -5.52 12.81 4.13
C ALA A 147 -4.34 13.78 4.26
N SER A 148 -4.20 14.50 5.38
CA SER A 148 -3.05 15.39 5.57
C SER A 148 -1.73 14.62 5.64
N GLU A 149 -1.71 13.45 6.29
CA GLU A 149 -0.52 12.59 6.36
C GLU A 149 -0.09 12.10 4.96
N PHE A 150 -1.03 11.55 4.17
CA PHE A 150 -0.72 11.09 2.82
C PHE A 150 -0.39 12.24 1.86
N ALA A 151 -1.03 13.41 2.01
CA ALA A 151 -0.66 14.60 1.25
C ALA A 151 0.79 15.02 1.52
N SER A 152 1.25 14.92 2.76
CA SER A 152 2.64 15.17 3.13
C SER A 152 3.62 14.19 2.49
N LYS A 153 3.26 12.90 2.43
CA LYS A 153 4.08 11.89 1.73
C LYS A 153 4.17 12.18 0.23
N VAL A 154 3.05 12.55 -0.40
CA VAL A 154 2.98 12.92 -1.83
C VAL A 154 3.79 14.18 -2.14
N SER A 155 3.66 15.24 -1.36
CA SER A 155 4.41 16.48 -1.60
C SER A 155 5.92 16.27 -1.46
N ARG A 156 6.35 15.58 -0.39
CA ARG A 156 7.77 15.30 -0.12
C ARG A 156 8.42 14.48 -1.22
N ILE A 157 7.75 13.42 -1.70
CA ILE A 157 8.32 12.58 -2.75
C ILE A 157 8.39 13.32 -4.09
N LEU A 158 7.41 14.16 -4.42
CA LEU A 158 7.43 15.01 -5.63
C LEU A 158 8.60 15.99 -5.61
N VAL A 159 8.86 16.64 -4.48
CA VAL A 159 10.03 17.52 -4.30
C VAL A 159 11.33 16.74 -4.47
N ARG A 160 11.45 15.54 -3.86
CA ARG A 160 12.63 14.68 -4.00
C ARG A 160 12.85 14.22 -5.44
N LEU A 161 11.78 13.95 -6.18
CA LEU A 161 11.80 13.58 -7.60
C LEU A 161 11.99 14.78 -8.53
N LYS A 162 12.13 16.01 -7.99
CA LYS A 162 12.24 17.26 -8.75
C LYS A 162 11.07 17.53 -9.71
N LYS A 163 9.90 16.95 -9.44
CA LYS A 163 8.64 17.19 -10.20
C LYS A 163 7.96 18.44 -9.65
N TYR A 164 8.59 19.60 -9.82
CA TYR A 164 8.27 20.83 -9.10
C TYR A 164 6.88 21.39 -9.41
N GLU A 165 6.38 21.24 -10.63
CA GLU A 165 5.05 21.68 -11.04
C GLU A 165 3.96 20.87 -10.32
N GLU A 166 4.15 19.55 -10.24
CA GLU A 166 3.27 18.69 -9.45
C GLU A 166 3.43 18.93 -7.95
N ALA A 167 4.65 19.16 -7.48
CA ALA A 167 4.95 19.44 -6.07
C ALA A 167 4.22 20.70 -5.59
N THR A 168 4.20 21.77 -6.41
CA THR A 168 3.46 23.01 -6.14
C THR A 168 1.98 22.71 -5.87
N LYS A 169 1.34 21.88 -6.71
CA LYS A 169 -0.07 21.49 -6.54
C LYS A 169 -0.27 20.64 -5.27
N ALA A 170 0.63 19.69 -5.02
CA ALA A 170 0.58 18.84 -3.85
C ALA A 170 0.76 19.61 -2.53
N LEU A 171 1.73 20.54 -2.47
CA LEU A 171 1.97 21.42 -1.31
C LEU A 171 0.77 22.32 -1.03
N LYS A 172 0.16 22.93 -2.05
CA LYS A 172 -1.08 23.72 -1.89
C LYS A 172 -2.21 22.87 -1.30
N LYS A 173 -2.37 21.62 -1.75
CA LYS A 173 -3.36 20.68 -1.21
C LYS A 173 -3.05 20.28 0.24
N GLU A 174 -1.79 19.98 0.55
CA GLU A 174 -1.34 19.67 1.91
C GLU A 174 -1.57 20.82 2.88
N ILE A 175 -1.27 22.06 2.47
CA ILE A 175 -1.56 23.28 3.25
C ILE A 175 -3.06 23.37 3.54
N SER A 176 -3.91 23.20 2.52
CA SER A 176 -5.36 23.25 2.68
C SER A 176 -5.86 22.21 3.69
N LEU A 177 -5.34 20.98 3.64
CA LEU A 177 -5.73 19.92 4.58
C LEU A 177 -5.24 20.23 6.01
N ASN A 178 -4.01 20.73 6.15
CA ASN A 178 -3.46 21.11 7.47
C ASN A 178 -4.19 22.31 8.11
N LEU A 179 -4.73 23.22 7.31
CA LEU A 179 -5.59 24.30 7.81
C LEU A 179 -6.91 23.75 8.36
N GLN A 180 -7.52 22.77 7.68
CA GLN A 180 -8.76 22.11 8.15
C GLN A 180 -8.54 21.35 9.46
N THR A 181 -7.38 20.71 9.63
CA THR A 181 -7.02 20.01 10.88
C THR A 181 -6.41 20.94 11.94
N LYS A 182 -6.42 22.27 11.73
CA LYS A 182 -5.87 23.29 12.64
C LYS A 182 -4.38 23.09 12.99
N SER A 183 -3.62 22.46 12.10
CA SER A 183 -2.20 22.16 12.24
C SER A 183 -1.30 23.31 11.77
N TYR A 184 -1.47 24.50 12.35
CA TYR A 184 -0.84 25.75 11.86
C TYR A 184 0.69 25.73 11.84
N GLY A 185 1.34 25.05 12.79
CA GLY A 185 2.80 24.92 12.81
C GLY A 185 3.37 24.15 11.62
N GLN A 186 2.58 23.28 10.99
CA GLN A 186 2.95 22.61 9.74
C GLN A 186 2.78 23.56 8.55
N VAL A 187 1.70 24.36 8.53
CA VAL A 187 1.39 25.31 7.46
C VAL A 187 2.53 26.28 7.21
N GLY A 188 3.11 26.90 8.25
CA GLY A 188 4.23 27.84 8.08
C GLY A 188 5.44 27.22 7.36
N ARG A 189 5.81 25.98 7.72
CA ARG A 189 6.90 25.24 7.07
C ARG A 189 6.58 24.91 5.61
N LEU A 190 5.33 24.54 5.34
CA LEU A 190 4.87 24.21 3.99
C LEU A 190 4.79 25.44 3.08
N VAL A 191 4.43 26.60 3.60
CA VAL A 191 4.45 27.88 2.87
C VAL A 191 5.88 28.21 2.42
N VAL A 192 6.87 28.05 3.31
CA VAL A 192 8.29 28.23 2.95
C VAL A 192 8.71 27.22 1.87
N ALA A 193 8.36 25.95 2.03
CA ALA A 193 8.65 24.93 1.02
C ALA A 193 8.03 25.25 -0.35
N LEU A 194 6.78 25.73 -0.37
CA LEU A 194 6.08 26.14 -1.59
C LEU A 194 6.78 27.32 -2.28
N ILE A 195 7.20 28.33 -1.51
CA ILE A 195 7.95 29.47 -2.04
C ILE A 195 9.27 28.98 -2.67
N LEU A 196 10.02 28.11 -1.99
CA LEU A 196 11.28 27.57 -2.53
C LEU A 196 11.07 26.82 -3.85
N VAL A 197 10.02 26.00 -3.95
CA VAL A 197 9.66 25.30 -5.19
C VAL A 197 9.28 26.30 -6.29
N GLN A 198 8.48 27.32 -5.99
CA GLN A 198 8.08 28.35 -6.95
C GLN A 198 9.28 29.17 -7.46
N LEU A 199 10.22 29.52 -6.58
CA LEU A 199 11.47 30.19 -6.97
C LEU A 199 12.35 29.29 -7.84
N THR A 200 12.37 27.98 -7.59
CA THR A 200 13.08 27.01 -8.44
C THR A 200 12.48 26.93 -9.85
N LEU A 201 11.17 27.20 -9.98
CA LEU A 201 10.45 27.30 -11.26
C LEU A 201 10.49 28.70 -11.88
N GLU A 202 11.25 29.64 -11.27
CA GLU A 202 11.29 31.06 -11.68
C GLU A 202 9.91 31.78 -11.64
N ASP A 203 8.94 31.23 -10.90
CA ASP A 203 7.62 31.83 -10.70
C ASP A 203 7.64 32.82 -9.52
N TYR A 204 8.35 33.93 -9.73
CA TYR A 204 8.50 34.99 -8.72
C TYR A 204 7.16 35.64 -8.34
N VAL A 205 6.20 35.65 -9.27
CA VAL A 205 4.88 36.25 -9.07
C VAL A 205 4.09 35.43 -8.04
N ASP A 206 4.00 34.12 -8.24
CA ASP A 206 3.27 33.27 -7.29
C ASP A 206 4.05 33.07 -5.98
N ALA A 207 5.38 33.09 -5.99
CA ALA A 207 6.19 33.11 -4.77
C ALA A 207 5.86 34.32 -3.89
N LYS A 208 5.83 35.52 -4.48
CA LYS A 208 5.47 36.76 -3.77
C LYS A 208 4.03 36.75 -3.27
N LYS A 209 3.08 36.21 -4.04
CA LYS A 209 1.68 36.06 -3.58
C LYS A 209 1.58 35.11 -2.39
N THR A 210 2.30 33.99 -2.44
CA THR A 210 2.31 32.96 -1.39
C THR A 210 2.89 33.51 -0.08
N PHE A 211 3.95 34.32 -0.14
CA PHE A 211 4.53 34.98 1.03
C PHE A 211 3.59 35.99 1.72
N LYS A 212 2.68 36.61 0.97
CA LYS A 212 1.76 37.64 1.48
C LYS A 212 0.48 37.09 2.10
N LYS A 213 0.21 35.78 1.96
CA LYS A 213 -0.97 35.11 2.49
C LYS A 213 -0.71 34.56 3.89
#